data_AF-A0A9N9T738-F1
#
_entry.id   AF-A0A9N9T738-F1
#
_cell.length_a   1.000
_cell.length_b   1.000
_cell.length_c   1.000
_cell.angle_alpha   90.00
_cell.angle_beta   90.00
_cell.angle_gamma   90.00
#
_symmetry.space_group_name_H-M   'P 1'
#
loop_
_entity.id
_entity.type
_entity.pdbx_description
1 polymer ?
#
loop_
_entity_poly.entity_id
_entity_poly.type
_entity_poly.pdbx_seq_one_letter_code
_entity_poly.pdbx_strand_id
1 'polypeptide(L)'
;MSEEMDVAEGNEINDSEMAESSETHNNSNSEVYLPGKPLEEGEELVMDPSVYIMYHQAQTSSPCLSFDIIKDNLGNDRNNFPLTAYLVAGTQAPQSHANHVIVMKLSNMHQTGKDEEDESDEDDDDEEDNNQNPKMAGALIKHQGTVNRIRATCMGEVTMAASWSELGRVNIWNLSAQLQAVDNKLS
;
A
#
# COMPACT_ATOMS: atom_id res chain seq x y z
N MET A 1 13.42 -45.21 -47.69
CA MET A 1 13.26 -46.45 -46.91
C MET A 1 12.85 -45.98 -45.52
N SER A 2 11.63 -45.50 -45.27
CA SER A 2 10.30 -46.11 -45.38
C SER A 2 10.16 -47.40 -44.60
N GLU A 3 9.74 -47.27 -43.33
CA GLU A 3 8.97 -48.27 -42.60
C GLU A 3 7.78 -47.54 -41.98
N GLU A 4 6.60 -47.81 -42.52
CA GLU A 4 5.30 -47.52 -41.90
C GLU A 4 4.95 -48.65 -40.92
N MET A 5 4.24 -48.31 -39.84
CA MET A 5 3.39 -49.28 -39.14
C MET A 5 2.14 -48.55 -38.59
N ASP A 6 1.00 -48.83 -39.23
CA ASP A 6 -0.37 -48.59 -38.77
C ASP A 6 -0.66 -49.33 -37.47
N VAL A 7 -1.45 -48.72 -36.55
CA VAL A 7 -2.68 -49.33 -35.97
C VAL A 7 -3.65 -48.25 -35.47
N ALA A 8 -4.84 -48.31 -36.06
CA ALA A 8 -6.19 -47.82 -35.81
C ALA A 8 -6.74 -47.46 -34.39
N GLU A 9 -7.78 -46.61 -34.48
CA GLU A 9 -9.06 -46.54 -33.72
C GLU A 9 -9.15 -45.81 -32.36
N GLY A 10 -9.65 -44.57 -32.42
CA GLY A 10 -11.03 -44.24 -32.03
C GLY A 10 -11.41 -44.31 -30.54
N ASN A 11 -11.54 -43.14 -29.90
CA ASN A 11 -12.64 -42.90 -28.96
C ASN A 11 -12.91 -41.39 -28.79
N GLU A 12 -14.02 -40.92 -29.35
CA GLU A 12 -14.65 -39.64 -29.02
C GLU A 12 -15.27 -39.73 -27.62
N ILE A 13 -14.82 -38.90 -26.68
CA ILE A 13 -15.52 -38.59 -25.41
C ILE A 13 -15.18 -37.11 -25.11
N ASN A 14 -16.01 -36.17 -25.53
CA ASN A 14 -17.18 -35.61 -24.84
C ASN A 14 -16.81 -34.28 -24.17
N ASP A 15 -17.26 -33.22 -24.84
CA ASP A 15 -17.32 -31.84 -24.40
C ASP A 15 -18.20 -31.76 -23.15
N SER A 16 -17.64 -31.31 -22.03
CA SER A 16 -18.42 -30.86 -20.88
C SER A 16 -17.58 -29.82 -20.14
N GLU A 17 -17.76 -28.58 -20.57
CA GLU A 17 -17.97 -27.41 -19.71
C GLU A 17 -17.20 -27.47 -18.38
N MET A 18 -16.04 -26.83 -18.35
CA MET A 18 -15.46 -26.35 -17.08
C MET A 18 -16.42 -25.31 -16.52
N ALA A 19 -17.41 -25.80 -15.77
CA ALA A 19 -18.21 -25.00 -14.88
C ALA A 19 -17.24 -24.27 -13.95
N GLU A 20 -17.26 -22.94 -14.03
CA GLU A 20 -16.72 -22.08 -13.01
C GLU A 20 -17.23 -22.57 -11.66
N SER A 21 -16.32 -23.12 -10.86
CA SER A 21 -16.54 -23.28 -9.45
C SER A 21 -16.56 -21.88 -8.86
N SER A 22 -17.74 -21.26 -8.95
CA SER A 22 -18.18 -20.23 -8.03
C SER A 22 -17.90 -20.78 -6.64
N GLU A 23 -16.79 -20.32 -6.06
CA GLU A 23 -16.43 -20.63 -4.68
C GLU A 23 -17.54 -20.05 -3.82
N THR A 24 -18.51 -20.91 -3.58
CA THR A 24 -19.59 -20.66 -2.66
C THR A 24 -18.88 -20.48 -1.33
N HIS A 25 -18.80 -19.25 -0.83
CA HIS A 25 -18.28 -18.95 0.49
C HIS A 25 -19.03 -19.84 1.48
N ASN A 26 -18.41 -20.97 1.81
CA ASN A 26 -18.85 -21.80 2.91
C ASN A 26 -18.73 -20.89 4.11
N ASN A 27 -19.88 -20.57 4.71
CA ASN A 27 -20.01 -19.85 5.95
C ASN A 27 -19.47 -20.75 7.09
N SER A 28 -18.19 -21.10 7.01
CA SER A 28 -17.41 -21.62 8.13
C SER A 28 -17.33 -20.49 9.15
N ASN A 29 -17.48 -20.84 10.43
CA ASN A 29 -17.38 -19.91 11.55
C ASN A 29 -16.01 -19.20 11.49
N SER A 30 -15.94 -18.02 10.86
CA SER A 30 -14.74 -17.19 10.88
C SER A 30 -14.69 -16.51 12.25
N GLU A 31 -13.65 -16.81 13.03
CA GLU A 31 -13.41 -16.15 14.31
C GLU A 31 -12.42 -15.01 14.13
N VAL A 32 -12.71 -13.86 14.76
CA VAL A 32 -11.75 -12.75 14.82
C VAL A 32 -10.54 -13.18 15.62
N TYR A 33 -9.35 -13.06 15.01
CA TYR A 33 -8.09 -13.36 15.66
C TYR A 33 -7.86 -12.45 16.88
N LEU A 34 -7.55 -13.06 18.02
CA LEU A 34 -7.13 -12.36 19.23
C LEU A 34 -5.65 -12.69 19.52
N PRO A 35 -4.76 -11.69 19.63
CA PRO A 35 -3.36 -11.91 19.95
C PRO A 35 -3.19 -12.77 21.22
N GLY A 36 -2.45 -13.88 21.10
CA GLY A 36 -2.21 -14.82 22.19
C GLY A 36 -2.99 -16.14 22.09
N LYS A 37 -3.93 -16.27 21.14
CA LYS A 37 -4.46 -17.57 20.74
C LYS A 37 -3.47 -18.25 19.77
N PRO A 38 -2.98 -19.47 20.06
CA PRO A 38 -2.21 -20.24 19.09
C PRO A 38 -3.11 -20.68 17.94
N LEU A 39 -2.55 -20.70 16.73
CA LEU A 39 -3.22 -21.23 15.55
C LEU A 39 -3.15 -22.77 15.57
N GLU A 40 -4.25 -23.42 15.23
CA GLU A 40 -4.28 -24.88 15.06
C GLU A 40 -3.58 -25.31 13.75
N GLU A 41 -3.20 -26.58 13.65
CA GLU A 41 -2.56 -27.10 12.44
C GLU A 41 -3.53 -27.05 11.25
N GLY A 42 -3.19 -26.25 10.24
CA GLY A 42 -4.05 -26.00 9.07
C GLY A 42 -4.91 -24.73 9.17
N GLU A 43 -4.81 -23.96 10.24
CA GLU A 43 -5.46 -22.65 10.37
C GLU A 43 -4.60 -21.55 9.71
N GLU A 44 -5.24 -20.74 8.85
CA GLU A 44 -4.60 -19.61 8.18
C GLU A 44 -5.29 -18.29 8.55
N LEU A 45 -4.47 -17.27 8.83
CA LEU A 45 -4.98 -15.93 9.08
C LEU A 45 -5.26 -15.23 7.75
N VAL A 46 -6.54 -14.99 7.46
CA VAL A 46 -6.98 -14.20 6.32
C VAL A 46 -7.38 -12.80 6.80
N MET A 47 -6.97 -11.79 6.04
CA MET A 47 -7.42 -10.43 6.29
C MET A 47 -8.89 -10.30 5.89
N ASP A 48 -9.72 -9.81 6.81
CA ASP A 48 -11.09 -9.37 6.50
C ASP A 48 -11.06 -7.89 6.10
N PRO A 49 -11.37 -7.51 4.84
CA PRO A 49 -11.38 -6.12 4.41
C PRO A 49 -12.48 -5.28 5.07
N SER A 50 -13.59 -5.90 5.50
CA SER A 50 -14.77 -5.20 6.02
C SER A 50 -14.54 -4.49 7.36
N VAL A 51 -13.48 -4.86 8.07
CA VAL A 51 -13.10 -4.21 9.34
C VAL A 51 -12.42 -2.85 9.15
N TYR A 52 -12.08 -2.48 7.91
CA TYR A 52 -11.42 -1.23 7.57
C TYR A 52 -12.34 -0.33 6.74
N ILE A 53 -12.49 0.94 7.14
CA ILE A 53 -13.13 1.96 6.30
C ILE A 53 -12.28 2.26 5.06
N MET A 54 -10.95 2.24 5.22
CA MET A 54 -9.97 2.50 4.17
C MET A 54 -8.68 1.74 4.47
N TYR A 55 -8.22 0.97 3.50
CA TYR A 55 -6.98 0.21 3.55
C TYR A 55 -6.22 0.35 2.24
N HIS A 56 -4.99 0.85 2.33
CA HIS A 56 -4.09 1.02 1.19
C HIS A 56 -2.69 0.54 1.56
N GLN A 57 -2.08 -0.26 0.70
CA GLN A 57 -0.72 -0.73 0.89
C GLN A 57 0.28 0.22 0.23
N ALA A 58 1.27 0.67 1.00
CA ALA A 58 2.35 1.51 0.52
C ALA A 58 3.69 0.83 0.79
N GLN A 59 4.58 0.85 -0.19
CA GLN A 59 5.91 0.24 -0.08
C GLN A 59 7.02 1.28 -0.23
N THR A 60 7.96 1.26 0.71
CA THR A 60 9.18 2.09 0.66
C THR A 60 10.38 1.25 0.21
N SER A 61 11.45 1.91 -0.23
CA SER A 61 12.68 1.25 -0.66
C SER A 61 13.42 0.48 0.45
N SER A 62 13.15 0.82 1.71
CA SER A 62 13.73 0.17 2.89
C SER A 62 12.74 0.22 4.04
N PRO A 63 12.80 -0.73 5.00
CA PRO A 63 11.95 -0.72 6.18
C PRO A 63 12.07 0.60 6.94
N CYS A 64 10.97 1.05 7.55
CA CYS A 64 10.95 2.25 8.38
C CYS A 64 10.63 1.88 9.83
N LEU A 65 11.54 2.17 10.76
CA LEU A 65 11.33 1.90 12.21
C LEU A 65 10.34 2.88 12.83
N SER A 66 10.19 4.05 12.23
CA SER A 66 9.29 5.08 12.71
C SER A 66 8.78 5.93 11.55
N PHE A 67 7.56 6.41 11.73
CA PHE A 67 6.95 7.44 10.91
C PHE A 67 6.15 8.39 11.78
N ASP A 68 5.83 9.55 11.23
CA ASP A 68 4.96 10.55 11.86
C ASP A 68 4.09 11.21 10.78
N ILE A 69 2.92 11.69 11.19
CA ILE A 69 2.00 12.38 10.29
C ILE A 69 2.40 13.86 10.23
N ILE A 70 2.53 14.38 9.01
CA ILE A 70 2.70 15.81 8.77
C ILE A 70 1.32 16.43 8.63
N LYS A 71 1.04 17.48 9.42
CA LYS A 71 -0.20 18.23 9.30
C LYS A 71 -0.22 18.97 7.96
N ASP A 72 -1.26 18.72 7.17
CA ASP A 72 -1.51 19.44 5.92
C ASP A 72 -2.32 20.74 6.14
N ASN A 73 -2.49 21.49 5.05
CA ASN A 73 -3.29 22.72 4.99
C ASN A 73 -4.49 22.57 4.02
N LEU A 74 -5.01 21.36 3.82
CA LEU A 74 -6.09 21.07 2.84
C LEU A 74 -7.50 21.24 3.43
N GLY A 75 -7.61 21.72 4.67
CA GLY A 75 -8.87 21.93 5.37
C GLY A 75 -8.92 21.20 6.71
N ASN A 76 -9.87 21.58 7.57
CA ASN A 76 -10.11 20.93 8.85
C ASN A 76 -11.20 19.85 8.71
N ASP A 77 -11.17 18.83 9.57
CA ASP A 77 -12.21 17.80 9.71
C ASP A 77 -12.61 17.11 8.38
N ARG A 78 -11.61 16.82 7.55
CA ARG A 78 -11.79 16.15 6.26
C ARG A 78 -12.19 14.70 6.45
N ASN A 79 -13.47 14.40 6.22
CA ASN A 79 -14.03 13.05 6.33
C ASN A 79 -14.54 12.49 4.98
N ASN A 80 -14.41 13.26 3.89
CA ASN A 80 -14.86 12.87 2.56
C ASN A 80 -13.69 12.29 1.75
N PHE A 81 -13.98 11.21 1.01
CA PHE A 81 -13.05 10.57 0.09
C PHE A 81 -13.00 11.32 -1.26
N PRO A 82 -11.88 11.25 -2.00
CA PRO A 82 -10.62 10.62 -1.62
C PRO A 82 -9.84 11.40 -0.55
N LEU A 83 -9.18 10.65 0.34
CA LEU A 83 -8.30 11.22 1.36
C LEU A 83 -6.89 11.46 0.82
N THR A 84 -6.20 12.40 1.47
CA THR A 84 -4.79 12.70 1.22
C THR A 84 -4.09 12.85 2.57
N ALA A 85 -2.92 12.24 2.72
CA ALA A 85 -2.10 12.30 3.92
C ALA A 85 -0.64 12.59 3.57
N TYR A 86 0.03 13.35 4.43
CA TYR A 86 1.47 13.58 4.34
C TYR A 86 2.15 12.91 5.52
N LEU A 87 3.25 12.21 5.24
CA LEU A 87 3.98 11.44 6.23
C LEU A 87 5.47 11.78 6.15
N VAL A 88 6.15 11.65 7.28
CA VAL A 88 7.60 11.54 7.32
C VAL A 88 7.98 10.19 7.91
N ALA A 89 8.95 9.50 7.33
CA ALA A 89 9.45 8.23 7.83
C ALA A 89 10.98 8.19 7.83
N GLY A 90 11.54 7.37 8.71
CA GLY A 90 12.98 7.14 8.81
C GLY A 90 13.34 5.69 8.51
N THR A 91 14.27 5.47 7.58
CA THR A 91 14.61 4.11 7.14
C THR A 91 15.59 3.40 8.07
N GLN A 92 15.63 2.07 7.93
CA GLN A 92 16.65 1.16 8.39
C GLN A 92 17.20 0.36 7.21
N ALA A 93 18.31 0.83 6.64
CA ALA A 93 19.05 0.16 5.58
C ALA A 93 20.27 -0.59 6.16
N PRO A 94 20.73 -1.70 5.52
CA PRO A 94 21.89 -2.46 6.01
C PRO A 94 23.18 -1.65 6.05
N GLN A 95 23.38 -0.75 5.09
CA GLN A 95 24.52 0.14 5.05
C GLN A 95 24.17 1.48 5.70
N SER A 96 25.02 1.95 6.61
CA SER A 96 24.78 3.19 7.36
C SER A 96 24.57 4.42 6.47
N HIS A 97 25.23 4.50 5.31
CA HIS A 97 25.12 5.61 4.35
C HIS A 97 23.94 5.49 3.36
N ALA A 98 23.18 4.39 3.42
CA ALA A 98 22.03 4.15 2.55
C ALA A 98 20.69 4.53 3.22
N ASN A 99 20.75 5.14 4.42
CA ASN A 99 19.57 5.56 5.16
C ASN A 99 19.03 6.92 4.67
N HIS A 100 17.73 7.08 4.78
CA HIS A 100 17.01 8.27 4.36
C HIS A 100 15.95 8.69 5.38
N VAL A 101 15.70 9.99 5.44
CA VAL A 101 14.41 10.54 5.84
C VAL A 101 13.56 10.65 4.58
N ILE A 102 12.35 10.10 4.61
CA ILE A 102 11.42 10.07 3.49
C ILE A 102 10.23 10.96 3.84
N VAL A 103 9.95 11.97 3.03
CA VAL A 103 8.68 12.70 3.04
C VAL A 103 7.78 12.08 1.98
N MET A 104 6.55 11.76 2.34
CA MET A 104 5.61 11.05 1.48
C MET A 104 4.28 11.79 1.40
N LYS A 105 3.68 11.81 0.22
CA LYS A 105 2.30 12.21 -0.02
C LYS A 105 1.55 10.98 -0.51
N LEU A 106 0.53 10.59 0.25
CA LEU A 106 -0.45 9.57 -0.14
C LEU A 106 -1.72 10.32 -0.56
N SER A 107 -2.19 10.12 -1.79
CA SER A 107 -3.34 10.83 -2.34
C SER A 107 -4.25 9.88 -3.09
N ASN A 108 -5.46 10.34 -3.42
CA ASN A 108 -6.45 9.52 -4.13
C ASN A 108 -6.83 8.24 -3.37
N MET A 109 -6.82 8.29 -2.04
CA MET A 109 -7.13 7.12 -1.21
C MET A 109 -8.64 7.02 -0.99
N HIS A 110 -9.28 6.02 -1.59
CA HIS A 110 -10.72 5.74 -1.50
C HIS A 110 -11.07 4.73 -0.40
N GLN A 111 -12.37 4.50 -0.17
CA GLN A 111 -12.85 3.53 0.82
C GLN A 111 -12.54 2.09 0.39
N THR A 112 -12.31 1.20 1.35
CA THR A 112 -12.20 -0.23 1.07
C THR A 112 -13.54 -0.78 0.59
N GLY A 113 -13.56 -1.55 -0.51
CA GLY A 113 -14.73 -2.30 -0.97
C GLY A 113 -15.65 -1.57 -1.97
N LYS A 114 -15.34 -0.33 -2.37
CA LYS A 114 -16.01 0.30 -3.52
C LYS A 114 -15.43 -0.10 -4.87
N ASP A 115 -14.21 -0.66 -4.86
CA ASP A 115 -13.53 -1.07 -6.08
C ASP A 115 -14.15 -2.34 -6.72
N GLU A 116 -15.00 -3.09 -5.99
CA GLU A 116 -15.60 -4.34 -6.47
C GLU A 116 -17.08 -4.21 -6.94
N GLU A 117 -17.78 -3.12 -6.59
CA GLU A 117 -19.20 -2.94 -6.97
C GLU A 117 -19.40 -2.17 -8.29
N ASP A 118 -18.41 -1.40 -8.74
CA ASP A 118 -18.51 -0.56 -9.95
C ASP A 118 -17.95 -1.24 -11.23
N GLU A 119 -17.54 -2.51 -11.19
CA GLU A 119 -17.15 -3.28 -12.39
C GLU A 119 -18.36 -3.88 -13.16
N SER A 120 -19.58 -3.44 -12.87
CA SER A 120 -20.82 -4.00 -13.45
C SER A 120 -21.74 -3.01 -14.16
N ASP A 121 -21.18 -1.95 -14.77
CA ASP A 121 -21.87 -1.20 -15.83
C ASP A 121 -20.97 -1.14 -17.08
N GLU A 122 -21.21 -2.08 -18.01
CA GLU A 122 -20.74 -2.02 -19.39
C GLU A 122 -21.44 -0.86 -20.14
N ASP A 123 -20.68 -0.22 -21.04
CA ASP A 123 -21.05 0.76 -22.07
C ASP A 123 -21.07 2.27 -21.70
N ASP A 124 -19.89 2.91 -21.70
CA ASP A 124 -19.68 4.13 -22.50
C ASP A 124 -18.19 4.36 -22.86
N ASP A 125 -17.92 4.51 -24.16
CA ASP A 125 -16.61 4.77 -24.77
C ASP A 125 -16.12 6.20 -24.46
N ASP A 126 -15.49 6.41 -23.31
CA ASP A 126 -14.63 7.58 -23.05
C ASP A 126 -13.36 7.14 -22.26
N GLU A 127 -12.27 6.88 -22.98
CA GLU A 127 -10.93 6.60 -22.42
C GLU A 127 -10.28 7.85 -21.80
N GLU A 128 -10.87 8.42 -20.74
CA GLU A 128 -10.20 9.37 -19.85
C GLU A 128 -10.31 8.95 -18.37
N ASP A 129 -9.36 8.09 -17.96
CA ASP A 129 -8.80 7.96 -16.60
C ASP A 129 -9.81 7.80 -15.44
N ASN A 130 -10.56 6.67 -15.42
CA ASN A 130 -11.29 6.18 -14.23
C ASN A 130 -10.33 5.63 -13.14
N ASN A 131 -9.26 6.37 -12.84
CA ASN A 131 -8.12 5.87 -12.07
C ASN A 131 -8.31 6.21 -10.60
N GLN A 132 -9.23 5.50 -9.94
CA GLN A 132 -9.48 5.57 -8.50
C GLN A 132 -8.31 5.01 -7.65
N ASN A 133 -7.24 4.54 -8.31
CA ASN A 133 -6.08 3.95 -7.66
C ASN A 133 -5.37 4.93 -6.71
N PRO A 134 -4.99 4.48 -5.50
CA PRO A 134 -4.20 5.28 -4.57
C PRO A 134 -2.84 5.64 -5.18
N LYS A 135 -2.40 6.88 -4.97
CA LYS A 135 -1.11 7.38 -5.47
C LYS A 135 -0.18 7.72 -4.31
N MET A 136 1.10 7.36 -4.45
CA MET A 136 2.16 7.68 -3.49
C MET A 136 3.31 8.40 -4.17
N ALA A 137 3.68 9.58 -3.66
CA ALA A 137 4.92 10.26 -4.03
C ALA A 137 5.88 10.34 -2.84
N GLY A 138 7.17 10.15 -3.11
CA GLY A 138 8.24 10.23 -2.11
C GLY A 138 9.35 11.21 -2.50
N ALA A 139 9.88 11.90 -1.50
CA ALA A 139 11.08 12.72 -1.58
C ALA A 139 12.06 12.35 -0.45
N LEU A 140 13.33 12.17 -0.81
CA LEU A 140 14.35 11.60 0.07
C LEU A 140 15.34 12.66 0.56
N ILE A 141 15.76 12.53 1.81
CA ILE A 141 16.89 13.25 2.41
C ILE A 141 17.89 12.22 2.92
N LYS A 142 19.15 12.31 2.50
CA LYS A 142 20.20 11.38 2.97
C LYS A 142 20.39 11.52 4.48
N HIS A 143 20.50 10.39 5.16
CA HIS A 143 20.69 10.30 6.60
C HIS A 143 21.84 9.35 6.94
N GLN A 144 22.70 9.73 7.87
CA GLN A 144 23.80 8.87 8.32
C GLN A 144 23.36 7.99 9.49
N GLY A 145 23.36 6.68 9.24
CA GLY A 145 22.91 5.64 10.16
C GLY A 145 21.39 5.46 10.17
N THR A 146 20.94 4.38 10.78
CA THR A 146 19.52 4.05 10.97
C THR A 146 18.77 5.17 11.68
N VAL A 147 17.54 5.46 11.25
CA VAL A 147 16.64 6.40 11.93
C VAL A 147 15.72 5.64 12.89
N ASN A 148 16.04 5.70 14.18
CA ASN A 148 15.29 4.98 15.23
C ASN A 148 13.94 5.64 15.54
N ARG A 149 13.92 6.97 15.53
CA ARG A 149 12.72 7.77 15.80
C ARG A 149 12.73 9.02 14.95
N ILE A 150 11.60 9.33 14.33
CA ILE A 150 11.35 10.61 13.68
C ILE A 150 10.07 11.23 14.24
N ARG A 151 10.08 12.55 14.38
CA ARG A 151 8.91 13.35 14.75
C ARG A 151 8.83 14.60 13.88
N ALA A 152 7.63 14.91 13.42
CA ALA A 152 7.33 16.12 12.66
C ALA A 152 6.69 17.18 13.56
N THR A 153 6.93 18.44 13.24
CA THR A 153 6.22 19.57 13.83
C THR A 153 6.16 20.72 12.84
N CYS A 154 5.13 21.56 12.98
CA CYS A 154 4.99 22.77 12.18
C CYS A 154 5.28 23.97 13.09
N MET A 155 6.25 24.79 12.71
CA MET A 155 6.59 26.03 13.39
C MET A 155 6.26 27.21 12.46
N GLY A 156 5.09 27.81 12.65
CA GLY A 156 4.54 28.76 11.68
C GLY A 156 4.25 28.07 10.36
N GLU A 157 4.80 28.59 9.26
CA GLU A 157 4.64 28.01 7.92
C GLU A 157 5.70 26.95 7.58
N VAL A 158 6.67 26.72 8.46
CA VAL A 158 7.77 25.77 8.20
C VAL A 158 7.50 24.45 8.88
N THR A 159 7.37 23.39 8.07
CA THR A 159 7.35 22.02 8.56
C THR A 159 8.77 21.52 8.77
N MET A 160 9.04 21.03 9.97
CA MET A 160 10.32 20.47 10.36
C MET A 160 10.16 19.04 10.86
N ALA A 161 11.25 18.28 10.84
CA ALA A 161 11.33 17.00 11.54
C ALA A 161 12.60 16.89 12.38
N ALA A 162 12.54 16.12 13.46
CA ALA A 162 13.68 15.72 14.26
C ALA A 162 13.88 14.21 14.14
N SER A 163 15.10 13.76 13.84
CA SER A 163 15.45 12.34 13.82
C SER A 163 16.44 12.00 14.92
N TRP A 164 16.27 10.83 15.56
CA TRP A 164 17.27 10.22 16.44
C TRP A 164 17.88 9.00 15.77
N SER A 165 19.22 8.97 15.66
CA SER A 165 19.95 7.93 14.95
C SER A 165 20.59 6.89 15.86
N GLU A 166 20.91 5.72 15.30
CA GLU A 166 21.71 4.69 15.98
C GLU A 166 23.10 5.17 16.44
N LEU A 167 23.61 6.26 15.85
CA LEU A 167 24.88 6.89 16.21
C LEU A 167 24.76 7.80 17.44
N GLY A 168 23.59 7.82 18.10
CA GLY A 168 23.33 8.68 19.25
C GLY A 168 23.21 10.17 18.90
N ARG A 169 22.95 10.51 17.62
CA ARG A 169 22.83 11.90 17.16
C ARG A 169 21.38 12.27 16.91
N VAL A 170 21.06 13.54 17.18
CA VAL A 170 19.78 14.15 16.81
C VAL A 170 20.02 15.14 15.67
N ASN A 171 19.27 14.99 14.59
CA ASN A 171 19.30 15.91 13.46
C ASN A 171 17.95 16.61 13.31
N ILE A 172 17.96 17.89 12.91
CA ILE A 172 16.77 18.67 12.62
C ILE A 172 16.73 18.96 11.11
N TRP A 173 15.58 18.71 10.49
CA TRP A 173 15.35 18.77 9.06
C TRP A 173 14.30 19.81 8.75
N ASN A 174 14.59 20.71 7.80
CA ASN A 174 13.56 21.53 7.16
C ASN A 174 12.99 20.73 5.99
N LEU A 175 11.69 20.44 6.02
CA LEU A 175 11.03 19.57 5.04
C LEU A 175 10.42 20.32 3.85
N SER A 176 10.55 21.65 3.79
CA SER A 176 9.85 22.49 2.81
C SER A 176 10.13 22.08 1.36
N ALA A 177 11.40 21.82 1.02
CA ALA A 177 11.78 21.42 -0.34
C ALA A 177 11.21 20.04 -0.71
N GLN A 178 11.16 19.11 0.24
CA GLN A 178 10.64 17.77 0.03
C GLN A 178 9.11 17.78 -0.08
N LEU A 179 8.43 18.61 0.72
CA LEU A 179 6.98 18.82 0.61
C LEU A 179 6.60 19.38 -0.76
N GLN A 180 7.29 20.43 -1.22
CA GLN A 180 7.09 20.96 -2.57
C GLN A 180 7.34 19.89 -3.65
N ALA A 181 8.38 19.06 -3.48
CA ALA A 181 8.70 18.03 -4.45
C ALA A 181 7.64 16.91 -4.52
N VAL A 182 7.01 16.53 -3.40
CA VAL A 182 5.93 15.52 -3.43
C VAL A 182 4.60 16.10 -3.90
N ASP A 183 4.39 17.41 -3.75
CA ASP A 183 3.22 18.10 -4.29
C ASP A 183 3.25 18.19 -5.80
N ASN A 184 4.40 18.56 -6.38
CA ASN A 184 4.55 18.74 -7.82
C ASN A 184 4.64 17.44 -8.62
N LYS A 185 4.89 16.29 -7.96
CA LYS A 185 5.03 14.98 -8.63
C LYS A 185 3.71 14.30 -8.96
N LEU A 186 2.61 14.79 -8.39
CA LEU A 186 1.27 14.19 -8.52
C LEU A 186 0.26 15.18 -9.13
N SER A 187 0.73 16.32 -9.63
CA SER A 187 -0.04 17.29 -10.42
C SER A 187 0.04 16.98 -11.91
#